data_AF-K9V9M6-F1
#
_entry.id   AF-K9V9M6-F1
#
_cell.length_a   1.000
_cell.length_b   1.000
_cell.length_c   1.000
_cell.angle_alpha   90.00
_cell.angle_beta   90.00
_cell.angle_gamma   90.00
#
_symmetry.space_group_name_H-M   'P 1'
#
loop_
_entity.id
_entity.type
_entity.pdbx_description
1 polymer ?
#
loop_
_entity_poly.entity_id
_entity_poly.type
_entity_poly.pdbx_seq_one_letter_code
_entity_poly.pdbx_strand_id
1 'polypeptide(L)' 'MDALRTRFYQLIEQLTEEELSQAWDVVYELHCDVQVLEAIKEVKRSHQPWDTLTYEEAMRLVSSK' A
#
# COMPACT_ATOMS: atom_id res chain seq x y z
N MET A 1 2.76 -18.82 -14.45
CA MET A 1 2.65 -17.35 -14.50
C MET A 1 2.25 -16.84 -15.88
N ASP A 2 2.63 -17.52 -16.98
CA ASP A 2 2.33 -17.03 -18.34
C ASP A 2 0.84 -17.04 -18.70
N ALA A 3 0.07 -18.03 -18.27
CA ALA A 3 -1.37 -18.09 -18.59
C ALA A 3 -2.18 -16.91 -18.01
N LEU A 4 -1.85 -16.45 -16.79
CA LEU A 4 -2.49 -15.29 -16.18
C LEU A 4 -2.12 -14.01 -16.91
N ARG A 5 -0.83 -13.88 -17.28
CA ARG A 5 -0.33 -12.76 -18.05
C ARG A 5 -1.02 -12.66 -19.42
N THR A 6 -1.13 -13.77 -20.14
CA THR A 6 -1.84 -13.83 -21.43
C THR A 6 -3.32 -13.45 -21.28
N ARG A 7 -4.00 -13.94 -20.24
CA ARG A 7 -5.40 -13.58 -19.96
C ARG A 7 -5.57 -12.11 -19.64
N PHE A 8 -4.63 -11.52 -18.90
CA PHE A 8 -4.64 -10.08 -18.59
C PHE A 8 -4.49 -9.23 -19.85
N TYR A 9 -3.56 -9.58 -20.74
CA TYR A 9 -3.41 -8.88 -22.01
C TYR A 9 -4.68 -8.96 -22.86
N GLN A 10 -5.30 -10.13 -22.96
CA GLN A 10 -6.56 -10.31 -23.67
C GLN A 10 -7.71 -9.49 -23.07
N LEU A 11 -7.75 -9.36 -21.74
CA LEU A 11 -8.71 -8.50 -21.04
C LEU A 11 -8.48 -7.02 -21.36
N ILE A 12 -7.22 -6.57 -21.34
CA ILE A 12 -6.87 -5.18 -21.67
C ILE A 12 -7.28 -4.85 -23.11
N GLU A 13 -7.06 -5.76 -24.06
CA GLU A 13 -7.47 -5.58 -25.46
C GLU A 13 -8.99 -5.47 -25.68
N GLN A 14 -9.79 -5.93 -24.72
CA GLN A 14 -11.25 -5.88 -24.78
C GLN A 14 -11.85 -4.63 -24.13
N LEU A 15 -11.05 -3.86 -23.40
CA LEU A 15 -11.49 -2.65 -22.71
C LEU A 15 -11.37 -1.43 -23.63
N THR A 16 -12.31 -0.51 -23.51
CA THR A 16 -12.18 0.83 -24.08
C THR A 16 -11.15 1.66 -23.31
N GLU A 17 -10.67 2.76 -23.90
CA GLU A 17 -9.73 3.67 -23.25
C GLU A 17 -10.27 4.21 -21.91
N GLU A 18 -11.56 4.58 -21.86
CA GLU A 18 -12.21 5.03 -20.63
C GLU A 18 -12.26 3.93 -19.56
N GLU A 19 -12.63 2.70 -19.92
CA GLU A 19 -12.68 1.58 -18.96
C GLU A 19 -11.28 1.20 -18.48
N LEU A 20 -10.27 1.28 -19.37
CA LEU A 20 -8.88 1.04 -19.03
C LEU A 20 -8.36 2.10 -18.04
N SER A 21 -8.71 3.38 -18.25
CA SER A 21 -8.37 4.45 -17.32
C SER A 21 -8.98 4.20 -15.94
N GLN A 22 -10.27 3.85 -15.87
CA GLN A 22 -10.94 3.56 -14.60
C GLN A 22 -10.35 2.34 -13.90
N ALA A 23 -10.07 1.27 -14.64
CA ALA A 23 -9.44 0.08 -14.10
C ALA A 23 -8.03 0.38 -13.58
N TRP A 24 -7.26 1.22 -14.29
CA TRP A 24 -5.95 1.66 -13.86
C TRP A 24 -5.99 2.43 -12.54
N ASP A 25 -6.93 3.36 -12.38
CA ASP A 25 -7.07 4.14 -11.15
C ASP A 25 -7.27 3.22 -9.93
N VAL A 26 -8.18 2.23 -10.05
CA VAL A 26 -8.43 1.25 -8.98
C VAL A 26 -7.21 0.38 -8.69
N VAL A 27 -6.54 -0.12 -9.73
CA VAL A 27 -5.34 -0.96 -9.55
C VAL A 27 -4.20 -0.17 -8.93
N TYR A 28 -4.04 1.10 -9.32
CA TYR A 28 -3.00 1.97 -8.82
C TYR A 28 -3.21 2.33 -7.34
N GLU A 29 -4.44 2.67 -6.94
CA GLU A 29 -4.78 2.90 -5.53
C GLU A 29 -4.47 1.66 -4.68
N LEU A 30 -4.92 0.48 -5.11
CA LEU A 30 -4.65 -0.78 -4.42
C LEU A 30 -3.14 -1.09 -4.36
N HIS A 31 -2.41 -0.81 -5.43
CA HIS A 31 -0.96 -1.00 -5.44
C HIS A 31 -0.27 -0.12 -4.40
N CYS A 32 -0.63 1.17 -4.35
CA CYS A 32 -0.12 2.11 -3.36
C CYS A 32 -0.41 1.64 -1.94
N ASP A 33 -1.65 1.23 -1.66
CA ASP A 33 -2.07 0.75 -0.35
C ASP A 33 -1.26 -0.48 0.09
N VAL A 34 -1.07 -1.44 -0.82
CA VAL A 34 -0.25 -2.63 -0.56
C VAL A 34 1.19 -2.24 -0.24
N GLN A 35 1.80 -1.35 -1.04
CA GLN A 35 3.18 -0.90 -0.81
C GLN A 35 3.34 -0.20 0.54
N VAL A 36 2.39 0.66 0.93
CA VAL A 36 2.40 1.33 2.23
C VAL A 36 2.26 0.32 3.37
N LEU A 37 1.36 -0.65 3.24
CA LEU A 37 1.18 -1.70 4.25
C LEU A 37 2.41 -2.59 4.39
N GLU A 38 3.06 -2.93 3.29
CA GLU A 38 4.33 -3.67 3.30
C GLU A 38 5.43 -2.88 4.00
N ALA A 39 5.58 -1.60 3.69
CA ALA A 39 6.53 -0.71 4.36
C ALA A 39 6.27 -0.62 5.87
N ILE A 40 5.00 -0.45 6.28
CA ILE A 40 4.62 -0.44 7.71
C ILE A 40 4.99 -1.77 8.37
N LYS A 41 4.73 -2.90 7.69
CA LYS A 41 5.03 -4.23 8.22
C LYS A 41 6.53 -4.47 8.37
N GLU A 42 7.32 -3.98 7.41
CA GLU A 42 8.77 -4.06 7.47
C GLU A 42 9.34 -3.21 8.60
N VAL A 43 8.88 -1.96 8.72
CA VAL A 43 9.26 -1.06 9.81
C VAL A 43 8.88 -1.65 11.17
N LYS A 44 7.69 -2.25 11.31
CA LYS A 44 7.28 -2.95 12.54
C LYS A 44 8.17 -4.15 12.88
N ARG A 45 8.77 -4.82 11.89
CA ARG A 45 9.70 -5.94 12.11
C ARG A 45 11.09 -5.47 12.53
N SER A 46 11.51 -4.30 12.06
CA SER A 46 12.81 -3.71 12.42
C SER A 46 12.76 -2.84 13.68
N HIS A 47 11.58 -2.35 14.08
CA HIS A 47 11.40 -1.55 15.28
C HIS A 47 11.84 -2.32 16.53
N GLN A 48 12.79 -1.73 17.26
CA GLN A 48 13.12 -2.17 18.61
C GLN A 48 12.16 -1.53 19.63
N PRO A 49 12.02 -2.11 20.84
CA PRO A 49 11.09 -1.60 21.86
C PRO A 49 11.27 -0.12 22.24
N TRP A 50 12.44 0.47 21.95
CA TRP A 50 12.80 1.86 22.23
C TRP A 50 12.72 2.79 21.00
N ASP A 51 12.42 2.27 19.81
CA ASP A 51 12.31 3.09 18.59
C ASP A 51 10.92 3.75 18.46
N THR A 52 9.96 3.32 19.28
CA THR A 52 8.59 3.86 19.29
C THR A 52 8.25 4.35 20.69
N LEU A 53 7.67 5.54 20.79
CA LEU A 53 7.15 6.04 22.06
C LEU A 53 5.97 5.19 22.51
N THR A 54 5.95 4.82 23.77
CA THR A 54 4.73 4.34 24.41
C THR A 54 3.69 5.47 24.45
N TYR A 55 2.41 5.11 24.57
CA TYR A 55 1.32 6.09 24.69
C TYR A 55 1.58 7.13 25.79
N GLU A 56 2.13 6.72 26.94
CA GLU A 56 2.45 7.59 28.05
C GLU A 56 3.60 8.57 27.78
N GLU A 57 4.61 8.13 27.01
CA GLU A 57 5.74 8.97 26.61
C GLU A 57 5.32 9.98 25.53
N ALA A 58 4.49 9.55 24.58
CA ALA A 58 3.91 10.41 23.56
C ALA A 58 3.02 11.49 24.20
N MET A 59 2.15 11.11 25.14
CA MET A 59 1.29 12.05 25.86
C MET A 59 2.09 13.05 26.70
N ARG A 60 3.20 12.62 27.31
CA ARG A 60 4.11 13.54 28.03
C ARG A 60 4.77 14.56 27.10
N LEU A 61 5.19 14.15 25.90
CA LEU A 61 5.76 15.08 24.91
C LEU A 61 4.72 16.07 24.37
N VAL A 62 3.48 15.61 24.13
CA VAL A 62 2.38 16.48 23.66
C VAL A 62 1.94 17.47 24.76
N SER A 63 1.90 17.02 26.01
CA SER A 63 1.51 17.86 27.16
C SER A 63 2.63 18.75 27.70
N SER A 64 3.86 18.57 27.20
CA SER A 64 5.07 19.35 27.51
C SER A 64 5.21 20.62 26.65
N LYS A 65 4.22 20.91 25.80
CA LYS A 65 4.09 22.14 25.01
C LYS A 65 2.97 23.01 25.55
#